data_AF-A0A925U0F3-F1
#
_entry.id   AF-A0A925U0F3-F1
#
_cell.length_a   1.000
_cell.length_b   1.000
_cell.length_c   1.000
_cell.angle_alpha   90.00
_cell.angle_beta   90.00
_cell.angle_gamma   90.00
#
_symmetry.space_group_name_H-M   'P 1'
#
loop_
_entity.id
_entity.type
_entity.pdbx_description
1 polymer ?
#
loop_
_entity_poly.entity_id
_entity_poly.type
_entity_poly.pdbx_seq_one_letter_code
_entity_poly.pdbx_strand_id
1 'polypeptide(L)'
;MTESYLVLALILAFTLNSSNRWVRAGGTLLAALGLSMIAFSIVLADFDGTFSAMPPSLDAMDAYKPLILNVQAVVATIAAAFLAWAAWGQTKRGAATIPPQNTSSVFGLVSRYAHWITATLILCLVPMGLFISVLQPASAERAEFLAAHQSLGLAILFVVAFRLMWLLINPPPAPSPDLRPWERRAAHGVHIALYGLILAFPLSGFLMSAYGGDNIQFFGWPIPALVEPDSKALSIWATAHNLVLPGAFYLIIFAHIGAVLKHHFLDRRTSDVRRMLT
;
A
#
# COMPACT_ATOMS: atom_id res chain seq x y z
N MET A 1 -5.71 -13.95 -11.01
CA MET A 1 -5.94 -13.35 -9.67
C MET A 1 -5.10 -12.09 -9.52
N THR A 2 -3.83 -12.10 -9.93
CA THR A 2 -2.93 -10.95 -9.89
C THR A 2 -3.47 -9.71 -10.62
N GLU A 3 -4.03 -9.90 -11.81
CA GLU A 3 -4.52 -8.84 -12.71
C GLU A 3 -5.66 -8.05 -12.08
N SER A 4 -6.53 -8.71 -11.30
CA SER A 4 -7.66 -8.04 -10.65
C SER A 4 -7.22 -6.99 -9.64
N TYR A 5 -6.08 -7.16 -8.96
CA TYR A 5 -5.55 -6.14 -8.05
C TYR A 5 -5.04 -4.90 -8.78
N LEU A 6 -4.37 -5.09 -9.93
CA LEU A 6 -3.96 -3.97 -10.79
C LEU A 6 -5.18 -3.23 -11.35
N VAL A 7 -6.17 -3.98 -11.86
CA VAL A 7 -7.41 -3.40 -12.40
C VAL A 7 -8.15 -2.63 -11.30
N LEU A 8 -8.24 -3.18 -10.09
CA LEU A 8 -8.81 -2.48 -8.94
C LEU A 8 -8.07 -1.17 -8.64
N ALA A 9 -6.73 -1.18 -8.63
CA ALA A 9 -5.92 0.02 -8.39
C ALA A 9 -6.15 1.09 -9.46
N LEU A 10 -6.25 0.71 -10.73
CA LEU A 10 -6.56 1.63 -11.84
C LEU A 10 -7.97 2.20 -11.73
N ILE A 11 -8.97 1.36 -11.42
CA ILE A 11 -10.37 1.79 -11.24
C ILE A 11 -10.48 2.75 -10.05
N LEU A 12 -9.85 2.45 -8.92
CA LEU A 12 -9.86 3.33 -7.75
C LEU A 12 -9.14 4.64 -8.05
N ALA A 13 -7.98 4.62 -8.71
CA ALA A 13 -7.30 5.83 -9.13
C ALA A 13 -8.15 6.68 -10.08
N PHE A 14 -8.87 6.07 -11.02
CA PHE A 14 -9.78 6.79 -11.90
C PHE A 14 -10.95 7.40 -11.13
N THR A 15 -11.68 6.58 -10.39
CA THR A 15 -12.93 6.97 -9.73
C THR A 15 -12.70 8.01 -8.63
N LEU A 16 -11.66 7.86 -7.80
CA LEU A 16 -11.33 8.81 -6.73
C LEU A 16 -10.91 10.20 -7.25
N ASN A 17 -10.43 10.28 -8.50
CA ASN A 17 -10.06 11.54 -9.16
C ASN A 17 -11.14 12.09 -10.08
N SER A 18 -12.32 11.46 -10.14
CA SER A 18 -13.42 11.93 -11.00
C SER A 18 -14.04 13.22 -10.48
N SER A 19 -14.29 14.18 -11.37
CA SER A 19 -15.05 15.40 -11.06
C SER A 19 -16.52 15.08 -10.78
N ASN A 20 -17.06 14.02 -11.38
CA ASN A 20 -18.42 13.55 -11.13
C ASN A 20 -18.54 12.97 -9.72
N ARG A 21 -19.37 13.62 -8.90
CA ARG A 21 -19.58 13.27 -7.48
C ARG A 21 -20.07 11.84 -7.25
N TRP A 22 -20.88 11.29 -8.15
CA TRP A 22 -21.42 9.94 -8.03
C TRP A 22 -20.35 8.89 -8.32
N VAL A 23 -19.55 9.12 -9.36
CA VAL A 23 -18.41 8.25 -9.71
C VAL A 23 -17.39 8.22 -8.57
N ARG A 24 -17.09 9.38 -7.97
CA ARG A 24 -16.15 9.49 -6.85
C ARG A 24 -16.66 8.84 -5.56
N ALA A 25 -17.95 9.04 -5.24
CA ALA A 25 -18.58 8.35 -4.12
C ALA A 25 -18.61 6.83 -4.35
N GLY A 26 -18.89 6.39 -5.57
CA GLY A 26 -18.81 4.97 -5.97
C GLY A 26 -17.41 4.38 -5.79
N GLY A 27 -16.36 5.11 -6.21
CA GLY A 27 -14.97 4.71 -5.97
C GLY A 27 -14.62 4.61 -4.49
N THR A 28 -15.11 5.54 -3.67
CA THR A 28 -14.91 5.50 -2.21
C THR A 28 -15.62 4.30 -1.58
N LEU A 29 -16.83 3.96 -2.03
CA LEU A 29 -17.53 2.74 -1.60
C LEU A 29 -16.84 1.46 -2.05
N LEU A 30 -16.28 1.45 -3.27
CA LEU A 30 -15.48 0.33 -3.76
C LEU A 30 -14.21 0.12 -2.91
N ALA A 31 -13.55 1.21 -2.51
CA ALA A 31 -12.43 1.13 -1.58
C ALA A 31 -12.87 0.60 -0.19
N ALA A 32 -14.01 1.07 0.32
CA ALA A 32 -14.58 0.56 1.57
C ALA A 32 -14.87 -0.94 1.49
N LEU A 33 -15.49 -1.41 0.40
CA LEU A 33 -15.75 -2.82 0.15
C LEU A 33 -14.46 -3.64 0.10
N GLY A 34 -13.42 -3.16 -0.59
CA GLY A 34 -12.11 -3.82 -0.63
C GLY A 34 -11.49 -3.99 0.76
N LEU A 35 -11.54 -2.96 1.59
CA LEU A 35 -11.08 -3.04 2.99
C LEU A 35 -11.94 -4.01 3.83
N SER A 36 -13.26 -4.02 3.64
CA SER A 36 -14.14 -4.98 4.30
C SER A 36 -13.84 -6.42 3.88
N MET A 37 -13.52 -6.67 2.61
CA MET A 37 -13.13 -7.99 2.13
C MET A 37 -11.81 -8.47 2.75
N ILE A 38 -10.81 -7.57 2.87
CA ILE A 38 -9.54 -7.89 3.55
C ILE A 38 -9.79 -8.22 5.04
N ALA A 39 -10.59 -7.40 5.73
CA ALA A 39 -10.91 -7.65 7.13
C ALA A 39 -11.67 -8.99 7.29
N PHE A 40 -12.64 -9.25 6.43
CA PHE A 40 -13.42 -10.48 6.43
C PHE A 40 -12.55 -11.71 6.17
N SER A 41 -11.62 -11.67 5.20
CA SER A 41 -10.73 -12.80 4.92
C SER A 41 -9.80 -13.12 6.09
N ILE A 42 -9.32 -12.11 6.81
CA ILE A 42 -8.50 -12.31 8.01
C ILE A 42 -9.33 -12.93 9.13
N VAL A 43 -10.53 -12.42 9.37
CA VAL A 43 -11.44 -12.98 10.39
C VAL A 43 -11.82 -14.42 10.04
N LEU A 44 -12.06 -14.73 8.77
CA LEU A 44 -12.34 -16.09 8.33
C LEU A 44 -11.18 -17.04 8.66
N ALA A 45 -9.93 -16.59 8.52
CA ALA A 45 -8.74 -17.37 8.85
C ALA A 45 -8.60 -17.72 10.34
N ASP A 46 -9.25 -16.96 11.25
CA ASP A 46 -9.37 -17.33 12.67
C ASP A 46 -10.35 -18.49 12.88
N PHE A 47 -11.38 -18.61 12.03
CA PHE A 47 -12.46 -19.58 12.19
C PHE A 47 -12.27 -20.87 11.38
N ASP A 48 -11.59 -20.81 10.24
CA ASP A 48 -11.39 -21.96 9.34
C ASP A 48 -10.17 -22.82 9.71
N GLY A 49 -9.41 -22.42 10.74
CA GLY A 49 -8.24 -23.13 11.23
C GLY A 49 -6.93 -22.75 10.54
N THR A 50 -6.91 -21.76 9.65
CA THR A 50 -5.69 -21.30 8.97
C THR A 50 -4.60 -20.90 9.98
N PHE A 51 -4.94 -20.07 10.97
CA PHE A 51 -3.93 -19.64 11.96
C PHE A 51 -3.55 -20.73 12.96
N SER A 52 -4.47 -21.65 13.30
CA SER A 52 -4.16 -22.77 14.21
C SER A 52 -3.29 -23.84 13.53
N ALA A 53 -3.36 -23.93 12.21
CA ALA A 53 -2.55 -24.82 11.38
C ALA A 53 -1.29 -24.14 10.84
N MET A 54 -0.80 -23.04 11.44
CA MET A 54 0.42 -22.37 10.96
C MET A 54 1.63 -23.33 10.96
N PRO A 55 2.49 -23.31 9.93
CA PRO A 55 3.73 -24.09 9.95
C PRO A 55 4.61 -23.67 11.13
N PRO A 56 5.36 -24.61 11.75
CA PRO A 56 6.33 -24.26 12.78
C PRO A 56 7.32 -23.22 12.22
N SER A 57 7.32 -22.01 12.80
CA SER A 57 8.21 -20.96 12.35
C SER A 57 9.62 -21.17 12.87
N LEU A 58 10.62 -20.87 12.04
CA LEU A 58 12.00 -20.75 12.47
C LEU A 58 12.26 -19.42 13.19
N ASP A 59 11.40 -18.41 12.97
CA ASP A 59 11.48 -17.09 13.59
C ASP A 59 10.35 -16.94 14.64
N ALA A 60 10.71 -16.59 15.88
CA ALA A 60 9.75 -16.33 16.95
C ALA A 60 8.79 -15.17 16.62
N MET A 61 9.17 -14.29 15.70
CA MET A 61 8.34 -13.16 15.30
C MET A 61 7.15 -13.56 14.40
N ASP A 62 7.23 -14.69 13.71
CA ASP A 62 6.12 -15.21 12.90
C ASP A 62 4.91 -15.59 13.76
N ALA A 63 5.14 -15.98 15.02
CA ALA A 63 4.08 -16.30 15.97
C ALA A 63 3.13 -15.12 16.25
N TYR A 64 3.58 -13.87 16.04
CA TYR A 64 2.77 -12.67 16.24
C TYR A 64 2.03 -12.23 14.97
N LYS A 65 2.27 -12.85 13.82
CA LYS A 65 1.63 -12.44 12.55
C LYS A 65 0.09 -12.56 12.57
N PRO A 66 -0.54 -13.58 13.18
CA PRO A 66 -2.00 -13.61 13.31
C PRO A 66 -2.54 -12.43 14.11
N LEU A 67 -1.83 -12.02 15.17
CA LEU A 67 -2.20 -10.84 15.94
C LEU A 67 -2.09 -9.56 15.10
N ILE A 68 -1.00 -9.40 14.33
CA ILE A 68 -0.80 -8.25 13.44
C ILE A 68 -1.91 -8.20 12.38
N LEU A 69 -2.22 -9.33 11.74
CA LEU A 69 -3.31 -9.45 10.77
C LEU A 69 -4.66 -9.08 11.41
N ASN A 70 -4.96 -9.58 12.61
CA ASN A 70 -6.18 -9.24 13.34
C ASN A 70 -6.29 -7.74 13.66
N VAL A 71 -5.18 -7.11 14.08
CA VAL A 71 -5.12 -5.65 14.25
C VAL A 71 -5.39 -4.94 12.93
N GLN A 72 -4.83 -5.42 11.81
CA GLN A 72 -5.14 -4.86 10.49
C GLN A 72 -6.62 -5.02 10.12
N ALA A 73 -7.26 -6.15 10.44
CA ALA A 73 -8.67 -6.37 10.17
C ALA A 73 -9.56 -5.36 10.93
N VAL A 74 -9.23 -5.08 12.20
CA VAL A 74 -9.91 -4.04 12.99
C VAL A 74 -9.72 -2.66 12.37
N VAL A 75 -8.48 -2.28 12.05
CA VAL A 75 -8.18 -0.98 11.42
C VAL A 75 -8.89 -0.84 10.07
N ALA A 76 -8.87 -1.90 9.24
CA ALA A 76 -9.53 -1.93 7.94
C ALA A 76 -11.05 -1.82 8.08
N THR A 77 -11.65 -2.45 9.09
CA THR A 77 -13.10 -2.34 9.38
C THR A 77 -13.48 -0.91 9.76
N ILE A 78 -12.72 -0.28 10.65
CA ILE A 78 -12.93 1.12 11.04
C ILE A 78 -12.78 2.05 9.84
N ALA A 79 -11.72 1.85 9.04
CA ALA A 79 -11.48 2.62 7.82
C ALA A 79 -12.60 2.42 6.78
N ALA A 80 -13.10 1.20 6.58
CA ALA A 80 -14.20 0.91 5.68
C ALA A 80 -15.48 1.63 6.11
N ALA A 81 -15.83 1.58 7.40
CA ALA A 81 -16.98 2.30 7.95
C ALA A 81 -16.83 3.83 7.75
N PHE A 82 -15.62 4.35 8.00
CA PHE A 82 -15.31 5.76 7.75
C PHE A 82 -15.46 6.14 6.27
N LEU A 83 -14.94 5.33 5.35
CA LEU A 83 -15.05 5.57 3.92
C LEU A 83 -16.49 5.49 3.42
N ALA A 84 -17.29 4.55 3.94
CA ALA A 84 -18.72 4.47 3.64
C ALA A 84 -19.47 5.74 4.07
N TRP A 85 -19.19 6.25 5.28
CA TRP A 85 -19.71 7.53 5.75
C TRP A 85 -19.22 8.71 4.88
N ALA A 86 -17.92 8.74 4.55
CA ALA A 86 -17.33 9.78 3.73
C ALA A 86 -17.92 9.81 2.31
N ALA A 87 -18.20 8.64 1.72
CA ALA A 87 -18.83 8.52 0.40
C ALA A 87 -20.20 9.21 0.37
N TRP A 88 -21.02 9.06 1.43
CA TRP A 88 -22.25 9.82 1.55
C TRP A 88 -21.99 11.34 1.60
N GLY A 89 -20.98 11.79 2.36
CA GLY A 89 -20.59 13.20 2.38
C GLY A 89 -20.20 13.74 0.99
N GLN A 90 -19.57 12.90 0.15
CA GLN A 90 -19.14 13.28 -1.20
C GLN A 90 -20.30 13.44 -2.18
N THR A 91 -21.41 12.69 -2.05
CA THR A 91 -22.58 12.86 -2.95
C THR A 91 -23.21 14.24 -2.82
N LYS A 92 -22.98 14.93 -1.69
CA LYS A 92 -23.45 16.28 -1.42
C LYS A 92 -22.49 17.38 -1.90
N ARG A 93 -21.30 17.05 -2.42
CA ARG A 93 -20.23 18.01 -2.76
C ARG A 93 -19.80 17.89 -4.22
N GLY A 94 -19.68 19.01 -4.92
CA GLY A 94 -18.97 19.07 -6.21
C GLY A 94 -17.46 18.89 -6.01
N ALA A 95 -16.75 18.52 -7.07
CA ALA A 95 -15.29 18.57 -7.11
C ALA A 95 -14.83 19.45 -8.27
N ALA A 96 -13.73 20.17 -8.05
CA ALA A 96 -13.09 20.95 -9.10
C ALA A 96 -12.51 20.02 -10.18
N THR A 97 -12.35 20.55 -11.39
CA THR A 97 -11.57 19.88 -12.44
C THR A 97 -10.09 19.92 -12.05
N ILE A 98 -9.43 18.77 -12.16
CA ILE A 98 -8.02 18.63 -11.79
C ILE A 98 -7.17 18.86 -13.05
N PRO A 99 -6.14 19.72 -12.99
CA PRO A 99 -5.24 19.91 -14.12
C PRO A 99 -4.45 18.62 -14.42
N PRO A 100 -4.01 18.40 -15.67
CA PRO A 100 -3.19 17.22 -16.00
C PRO A 100 -1.86 17.19 -15.22
N GLN A 101 -1.23 18.35 -15.06
CA GLN A 101 0.07 18.56 -14.43
C GLN A 101 -0.03 19.24 -13.07
N ASN A 102 1.03 19.18 -12.27
CA ASN A 102 1.09 19.88 -10.99
C ASN A 102 1.09 21.40 -11.20
N THR A 103 0.45 22.13 -10.29
CA THR A 103 0.57 23.59 -10.22
C THR A 103 1.30 23.99 -8.94
N SER A 104 1.43 25.29 -8.68
CA SER A 104 2.00 25.78 -7.42
C SER A 104 1.16 25.42 -6.18
N SER A 105 -0.13 25.13 -6.35
CA SER A 105 -1.07 24.90 -5.24
C SER A 105 -1.71 23.50 -5.23
N VAL A 106 -1.86 22.83 -6.37
CA VAL A 106 -2.58 21.54 -6.48
C VAL A 106 -1.79 20.47 -7.24
N PHE A 107 -1.93 19.22 -6.79
CA PHE A 107 -1.39 18.07 -7.51
C PHE A 107 -2.23 17.78 -8.76
N GLY A 108 -1.56 17.57 -9.89
CA GLY A 108 -2.20 17.20 -11.14
C GLY A 108 -2.65 15.74 -11.19
N LEU A 109 -3.42 15.40 -12.22
CA LEU A 109 -3.98 14.07 -12.43
C LEU A 109 -2.90 12.99 -12.44
N VAL A 110 -1.78 13.19 -13.15
CA VAL A 110 -0.72 12.17 -13.24
C VAL A 110 -0.14 11.82 -11.86
N SER A 111 0.16 12.83 -11.06
CA SER A 111 0.68 12.65 -9.69
C SER A 111 -0.33 11.94 -8.79
N ARG A 112 -1.62 12.29 -8.91
CA ARG A 112 -2.69 11.70 -8.12
C ARG A 112 -2.99 10.25 -8.53
N TYR A 113 -2.96 9.94 -9.82
CA TYR A 113 -3.12 8.56 -10.31
C TYR A 113 -1.98 7.69 -9.81
N ALA A 114 -0.73 8.11 -10.01
CA ALA A 114 0.43 7.36 -9.52
C ALA A 114 0.37 7.14 -8.00
N HIS A 115 -0.07 8.16 -7.24
CA HIS A 115 -0.27 8.05 -5.80
C HIS A 115 -1.35 7.01 -5.43
N TRP A 116 -2.56 7.12 -5.99
CA TRP A 116 -3.66 6.22 -5.65
C TRP A 116 -3.44 4.78 -6.11
N ILE A 117 -2.82 4.58 -7.27
CA ILE A 117 -2.37 3.24 -7.70
C ILE A 117 -1.41 2.67 -6.66
N THR A 118 -0.37 3.42 -6.29
CA THR A 118 0.62 2.98 -5.29
C THR A 118 -0.05 2.67 -3.96
N ALA A 119 -0.93 3.55 -3.47
CA ALA A 119 -1.62 3.39 -2.19
C ALA A 119 -2.52 2.13 -2.19
N THR A 120 -3.31 1.91 -3.24
CA THR A 120 -4.13 0.69 -3.35
C THR A 120 -3.28 -0.56 -3.38
N LEU A 121 -2.21 -0.60 -4.17
CA LEU A 121 -1.35 -1.78 -4.26
C LEU A 121 -0.65 -2.09 -2.93
N ILE A 122 -0.18 -1.07 -2.20
CA ILE A 122 0.39 -1.25 -0.86
C ILE A 122 -0.66 -1.81 0.12
N LEU A 123 -1.89 -1.27 0.11
CA LEU A 123 -2.97 -1.76 0.98
C LEU A 123 -3.34 -3.21 0.71
N CYS A 124 -3.15 -3.71 -0.52
CA CYS A 124 -3.30 -5.13 -0.85
C CYS A 124 -2.07 -5.95 -0.45
N LEU A 125 -0.86 -5.46 -0.75
CA LEU A 125 0.38 -6.21 -0.58
C LEU A 125 0.79 -6.43 0.87
N VAL A 126 0.57 -5.46 1.76
CA VAL A 126 0.98 -5.57 3.17
C VAL A 126 0.28 -6.73 3.89
N PRO A 127 -1.07 -6.82 3.91
CA PRO A 127 -1.73 -7.99 4.50
C PRO A 127 -1.42 -9.27 3.72
N MET A 128 -1.32 -9.22 2.38
CA MET A 128 -0.98 -10.38 1.56
C MET A 128 0.39 -10.98 1.91
N GLY A 129 1.42 -10.15 2.11
CA GLY A 129 2.76 -10.60 2.48
C GLY A 129 2.79 -11.31 3.83
N LEU A 130 2.05 -10.78 4.82
CA LEU A 130 1.87 -11.44 6.11
C LEU A 130 1.09 -12.75 5.97
N PHE A 131 0.02 -12.74 5.17
CA PHE A 131 -0.84 -13.90 4.97
C PHE A 131 -0.09 -15.08 4.33
N ILE A 132 0.76 -14.84 3.32
CA ILE A 132 1.60 -15.88 2.69
C ILE A 132 2.40 -16.69 3.70
N SER A 133 2.87 -16.05 4.78
CA SER A 133 3.69 -16.72 5.78
C SER A 133 2.91 -17.53 6.82
N VAL A 134 1.58 -17.35 6.90
CA VAL A 134 0.72 -18.20 7.74
C VAL A 134 0.22 -19.44 7.00
N LEU A 135 0.29 -19.43 5.67
CA LEU A 135 -0.12 -20.53 4.82
C LEU A 135 0.93 -21.65 4.79
N GLN A 136 0.45 -22.87 4.55
CA GLN A 136 1.31 -24.05 4.43
C GLN A 136 2.28 -23.92 3.25
N PRO A 137 3.59 -24.19 3.42
CA PRO A 137 4.61 -23.97 2.39
C PRO A 137 4.29 -24.61 1.02
N ALA A 138 3.68 -25.79 1.03
CA ALA A 138 3.35 -26.57 -0.16
C ALA A 138 1.92 -26.36 -0.68
N SER A 139 1.12 -25.44 -0.11
CA SER A 139 -0.25 -25.22 -0.59
C SER A 139 -0.28 -24.46 -1.91
N ALA A 140 -1.25 -24.82 -2.78
CA ALA A 140 -1.49 -24.11 -4.03
C ALA A 140 -1.86 -22.63 -3.78
N GLU A 141 -2.66 -22.38 -2.75
CA GLU A 141 -3.05 -21.03 -2.32
C GLU A 141 -1.83 -20.16 -1.98
N ARG A 142 -0.85 -20.69 -1.25
CA ARG A 142 0.39 -19.96 -0.92
C ARG A 142 1.17 -19.61 -2.19
N ALA A 143 1.27 -20.55 -3.13
CA ALA A 143 1.95 -20.32 -4.40
C ALA A 143 1.25 -19.23 -5.24
N GLU A 144 -0.08 -19.23 -5.27
CA GLU A 144 -0.88 -18.20 -5.96
C GLU A 144 -0.68 -16.81 -5.34
N PHE A 145 -0.80 -16.69 -4.01
CA PHE A 145 -0.57 -15.42 -3.33
C PHE A 145 0.86 -14.94 -3.47
N LEU A 146 1.86 -15.83 -3.40
CA LEU A 146 3.26 -15.47 -3.59
C LEU A 146 3.52 -14.94 -5.01
N ALA A 147 3.00 -15.61 -6.03
CA ALA A 147 3.14 -15.15 -7.41
C ALA A 147 2.47 -13.79 -7.63
N ALA A 148 1.28 -13.58 -7.03
CA ALA A 148 0.60 -12.30 -7.06
C ALA A 148 1.40 -11.20 -6.34
N HIS A 149 1.93 -11.51 -5.15
CA HIS A 149 2.72 -10.59 -4.34
C HIS A 149 3.99 -10.13 -5.06
N GLN A 150 4.74 -11.07 -5.65
CA GLN A 150 5.94 -10.77 -6.44
C GLN A 150 5.61 -9.87 -7.64
N SER A 151 4.57 -10.22 -8.40
CA SER A 151 4.15 -9.47 -9.59
C SER A 151 3.72 -8.04 -9.27
N LEU A 152 2.90 -7.87 -8.23
CA LEU A 152 2.41 -6.56 -7.80
C LEU A 152 3.52 -5.73 -7.13
N GLY A 153 4.45 -6.36 -6.42
CA GLY A 153 5.64 -5.70 -5.88
C GLY A 153 6.52 -5.09 -6.98
N LEU A 154 6.77 -5.84 -8.06
CA LEU A 154 7.46 -5.32 -9.24
C LEU A 154 6.65 -4.22 -9.94
N ALA A 155 5.33 -4.36 -10.04
CA ALA A 155 4.48 -3.30 -10.59
C ALA A 155 4.59 -1.98 -9.80
N ILE A 156 4.62 -2.04 -8.46
CA ILE A 156 4.87 -0.86 -7.62
C ILE A 156 6.22 -0.22 -7.95
N LEU A 157 7.28 -1.03 -8.12
CA LEU A 157 8.61 -0.52 -8.45
C LEU A 157 8.56 0.34 -9.72
N PHE A 158 7.89 -0.13 -10.78
CA PHE A 158 7.72 0.65 -12.02
C PHE A 158 6.88 1.91 -11.82
N VAL A 159 5.75 1.82 -11.09
CA VAL A 159 4.88 2.98 -10.82
C VAL A 159 5.62 4.05 -10.02
N VAL A 160 6.42 3.65 -9.02
CA VAL A 160 7.18 4.59 -8.20
C VAL A 160 8.38 5.17 -8.94
N ALA A 161 9.09 4.37 -9.75
CA ALA A 161 10.13 4.88 -10.64
C ALA A 161 9.57 5.96 -11.58
N PHE A 162 8.44 5.67 -12.25
CA PHE A 162 7.72 6.65 -13.06
C PHE A 162 7.35 7.90 -12.25
N ARG A 163 6.78 7.73 -11.05
CA ARG A 163 6.37 8.83 -10.18
C ARG A 163 7.56 9.72 -9.80
N LEU A 164 8.71 9.14 -9.48
CA LEU A 164 9.92 9.90 -9.16
C LEU A 164 10.43 10.68 -10.37
N MET A 165 10.51 10.05 -11.55
CA MET A 165 10.87 10.73 -12.79
C MET A 165 9.89 11.87 -13.11
N TRP A 166 8.59 11.64 -12.90
CA TRP A 166 7.55 12.65 -13.08
C TRP A 166 7.76 13.85 -12.15
N LEU A 167 8.09 13.62 -10.88
CA LEU A 167 8.32 14.72 -9.92
C LEU A 167 9.56 15.56 -10.24
N LEU A 168 10.53 15.04 -10.98
CA LEU A 168 11.68 15.82 -11.46
C LEU A 168 11.27 16.88 -12.49
N ILE A 169 10.31 16.57 -13.35
CA ILE A 169 9.82 17.47 -14.41
C ILE A 169 8.54 18.23 -14.03
N ASN A 170 7.80 17.74 -13.03
CA ASN A 170 6.57 18.30 -12.51
C ASN A 170 6.66 18.36 -10.98
N PRO A 171 7.33 19.39 -10.41
CA PRO A 171 7.57 19.46 -8.97
C PRO A 171 6.25 19.47 -8.18
N PRO A 172 6.26 18.94 -6.94
CA PRO A 172 5.08 18.96 -6.10
C PRO A 172 4.71 20.40 -5.69
N PRO A 173 3.42 20.71 -5.46
CA PRO A 173 3.01 22.04 -5.05
C PRO A 173 3.54 22.36 -3.66
N ALA A 174 3.74 23.64 -3.37
CA ALA A 174 4.37 24.08 -2.13
C ALA A 174 3.64 23.53 -0.87
N PRO A 175 4.35 23.27 0.24
CA PRO A 175 3.72 22.94 1.50
C PRO A 175 2.77 24.07 1.93
N SER A 176 1.66 23.72 2.60
CA SER A 176 0.70 24.72 3.08
C SER A 176 1.41 25.79 3.93
N PRO A 177 1.14 27.09 3.68
CA PRO A 177 1.74 28.18 4.45
C PRO A 177 1.39 28.10 5.94
N ASP A 178 0.33 27.39 6.32
CA ASP A 178 -0.13 27.28 7.70
C ASP A 178 0.65 26.23 8.51
N LEU A 179 1.48 25.40 7.86
CA LEU A 179 2.28 24.40 8.56
C LEU A 179 3.40 25.05 9.37
N ARG A 180 3.53 24.64 10.63
CA ARG A 180 4.67 25.05 11.46
C ARG A 180 5.97 24.54 10.83
N PRO A 181 7.11 25.22 11.03
CA PRO A 181 8.38 24.82 10.42
C PRO A 181 8.76 23.36 10.71
N TRP A 182 8.49 22.87 11.92
CA TRP A 182 8.76 21.47 12.28
C TRP A 182 7.80 20.49 11.59
N GLU A 183 6.53 20.85 11.38
CA GLU A 183 5.54 20.02 10.67
C GLU A 183 5.96 19.84 9.20
N ARG A 184 6.51 20.89 8.58
CA ARG A 184 7.06 20.81 7.22
C ARG A 184 8.26 19.87 7.14
N ARG A 185 9.20 19.97 8.09
CA ARG A 185 10.38 19.08 8.15
C ARG A 185 9.96 17.63 8.39
N ALA A 186 9.02 17.40 9.32
CA ALA A 186 8.49 16.08 9.61
C ALA A 186 7.77 15.48 8.38
N ALA A 187 6.90 16.23 7.72
CA ALA A 187 6.22 15.77 6.51
C ALA A 187 7.22 15.43 5.39
N HIS A 188 8.26 16.24 5.20
CA HIS A 188 9.32 15.94 4.25
C HIS A 188 10.09 14.66 4.60
N GLY A 189 10.47 14.49 5.87
CA GLY A 189 11.15 13.28 6.35
C GLY A 189 10.30 12.02 6.17
N VAL A 190 9.00 12.09 6.50
CA VAL A 190 8.05 10.99 6.29
C VAL A 190 7.93 10.64 4.80
N HIS A 191 7.83 11.62 3.91
CA HIS A 191 7.78 11.34 2.47
C HIS A 191 9.06 10.70 1.95
N ILE A 192 10.24 11.19 2.35
CA ILE A 192 11.53 10.57 1.98
C ILE A 192 11.58 9.13 2.48
N ALA A 193 11.23 8.90 3.74
CA ALA A 193 11.21 7.57 4.34
C ALA A 193 10.26 6.63 3.59
N LEU A 194 9.04 7.09 3.25
CA LEU A 194 8.10 6.30 2.47
C LEU A 194 8.65 5.95 1.09
N TYR A 195 9.26 6.89 0.36
CA TYR A 195 9.86 6.57 -0.94
C TYR A 195 10.99 5.55 -0.81
N GLY A 196 11.87 5.73 0.19
CA GLY A 196 12.94 4.77 0.48
C GLY A 196 12.40 3.37 0.77
N LEU A 197 11.38 3.27 1.63
CA LEU A 197 10.75 2.00 1.98
C LEU A 197 10.04 1.35 0.79
N ILE A 198 9.27 2.11 0.01
CA ILE A 198 8.53 1.56 -1.14
C ILE A 198 9.47 1.04 -2.24
N LEU A 199 10.67 1.61 -2.37
CA LEU A 199 11.72 1.06 -3.24
C LEU A 199 12.42 -0.15 -2.60
N ALA A 200 12.70 -0.08 -1.30
CA ALA A 200 13.43 -1.12 -0.58
C ALA A 200 12.67 -2.45 -0.48
N PHE A 201 11.33 -2.43 -0.38
CA PHE A 201 10.53 -3.65 -0.33
C PHE A 201 10.66 -4.54 -1.58
N PRO A 202 10.33 -4.08 -2.81
CA PRO A 202 10.43 -4.93 -3.99
C PRO A 202 11.88 -5.32 -4.29
N LEU A 203 12.86 -4.45 -4.01
CA LEU A 203 14.28 -4.79 -4.17
C LEU A 203 14.72 -5.88 -3.19
N SER A 204 14.37 -5.78 -1.91
CA SER A 204 14.71 -6.82 -0.93
C SER A 204 13.98 -8.13 -1.20
N GLY A 205 12.72 -8.09 -1.64
CA GLY A 205 11.97 -9.30 -2.01
C GLY A 205 12.52 -9.98 -3.27
N PHE A 206 12.96 -9.19 -4.25
CA PHE A 206 13.66 -9.69 -5.44
C PHE A 206 14.96 -10.40 -5.05
N LEU A 207 15.80 -9.74 -4.23
CA LEU A 207 17.07 -10.31 -3.78
C LEU A 207 16.87 -11.53 -2.89
N MET A 208 15.87 -11.52 -2.00
CA MET A 208 15.47 -12.69 -1.21
C MET A 208 15.14 -13.89 -2.11
N SER A 209 14.31 -13.70 -3.14
CA SER A 209 13.95 -14.78 -4.07
C SER A 209 15.16 -15.26 -4.89
N ALA A 210 15.95 -14.32 -5.40
CA ALA A 210 17.10 -14.61 -6.25
C ALA A 210 18.19 -15.42 -5.52
N TYR A 211 18.56 -15.01 -4.29
CA TYR A 211 19.53 -15.76 -3.47
C TYR A 211 18.95 -17.05 -2.87
N GLY A 212 17.62 -17.20 -2.86
CA GLY A 212 16.94 -18.47 -2.57
C GLY A 212 17.01 -19.48 -3.72
N GLY A 213 17.43 -19.05 -4.92
CA GLY A 213 17.43 -19.88 -6.13
C GLY A 213 16.05 -19.98 -6.79
N ASP A 214 15.09 -19.15 -6.37
CA ASP A 214 13.73 -19.15 -6.89
C ASP A 214 13.58 -18.15 -8.05
N ASN A 215 12.72 -18.51 -9.02
CA ASN A 215 12.29 -17.58 -10.05
C ASN A 215 11.31 -16.55 -9.46
N ILE A 216 11.46 -15.28 -9.84
CA ILE A 216 10.47 -14.25 -9.51
C ILE A 216 9.35 -14.32 -10.55
N GLN A 217 8.10 -14.42 -10.09
CA GLN A 217 6.94 -14.36 -10.98
C GLN A 217 6.59 -12.91 -11.32
N PHE A 218 6.40 -12.63 -12.61
CA PHE A 218 5.89 -11.35 -13.10
C PHE A 218 4.74 -11.57 -14.08
N PHE A 219 3.50 -11.55 -13.57
CA PHE A 219 2.27 -11.80 -14.34
C PHE A 219 2.33 -13.12 -15.14
N GLY A 220 2.78 -14.19 -14.49
CA GLY A 220 2.95 -15.52 -15.10
C GLY A 220 4.25 -15.70 -15.89
N TRP A 221 5.02 -14.63 -16.11
CA TRP A 221 6.35 -14.73 -16.69
C TRP A 221 7.41 -15.00 -15.60
N PRO A 222 8.15 -16.10 -15.68
CA PRO A 222 9.24 -16.36 -14.74
C PRO A 222 10.46 -15.51 -15.10
N ILE A 223 10.92 -14.69 -14.17
CA ILE A 223 12.19 -13.98 -14.24
C ILE A 223 13.23 -14.85 -13.51
N PRO A 224 14.24 -15.39 -14.22
CA PRO A 224 15.23 -16.25 -13.60
C PRO A 224 16.11 -15.47 -12.63
N ALA A 225 16.55 -16.15 -11.56
CA ALA A 225 17.61 -15.63 -10.71
C ALA A 225 18.89 -15.43 -11.54
N LEU A 226 19.49 -14.24 -11.45
CA LEU A 226 20.74 -13.89 -12.14
C LEU A 226 21.98 -14.06 -11.24
N VAL A 227 21.80 -14.68 -10.08
CA VAL A 227 22.83 -14.90 -9.06
C VAL A 227 22.80 -16.35 -8.60
N GLU A 228 23.93 -16.85 -8.12
CA GLU A 228 23.99 -18.16 -7.48
C GLU A 228 23.28 -18.12 -6.12
N PRO A 229 22.60 -19.21 -5.71
CA PRO A 229 22.01 -19.30 -4.39
C PRO A 229 23.05 -19.13 -3.28
N ASP A 230 22.73 -18.30 -2.28
CA ASP A 230 23.59 -18.04 -1.12
C ASP A 230 22.72 -17.93 0.14
N SER A 231 22.89 -18.89 1.05
CA SER A 231 22.09 -18.99 2.28
C SER A 231 22.29 -17.81 3.24
N LYS A 232 23.49 -17.22 3.26
CA LYS A 232 23.79 -16.03 4.09
C LYS A 232 23.11 -14.81 3.50
N ALA A 233 23.22 -14.60 2.19
CA ALA A 233 22.55 -13.51 1.52
C ALA A 233 21.02 -13.64 1.63
N LEU A 234 20.47 -14.84 1.40
CA LEU A 234 19.05 -15.14 1.60
C LEU A 234 18.59 -14.75 3.01
N SER A 235 19.32 -15.16 4.05
CA SER A 235 18.97 -14.83 5.44
C SER A 235 18.93 -13.32 5.68
N ILE A 236 19.91 -12.57 5.18
CA ILE A 236 19.94 -11.10 5.30
C ILE A 236 18.73 -10.45 4.62
N TRP A 237 18.46 -10.84 3.37
CA TRP A 237 17.35 -10.24 2.60
C TRP A 237 15.99 -10.67 3.13
N ALA A 238 15.86 -11.90 3.64
CA ALA A 238 14.66 -12.37 4.33
C ALA A 238 14.41 -11.59 5.62
N THR A 239 15.42 -11.38 6.47
CA THR A 239 15.28 -10.54 7.67
C THR A 239 14.95 -9.09 7.32
N ALA A 240 15.56 -8.54 6.27
CA ALA A 240 15.23 -7.20 5.80
C ALA A 240 13.76 -7.10 5.36
N HIS A 241 13.31 -8.01 4.48
CA HIS A 241 11.99 -7.97 3.86
C HIS A 241 10.84 -8.35 4.81
N ASN A 242 11.05 -9.36 5.65
CA ASN A 242 9.99 -9.94 6.50
C ASN A 242 9.88 -9.29 7.87
N LEU A 243 10.93 -8.59 8.33
CA LEU A 243 11.01 -8.06 9.69
C LEU A 243 11.34 -6.57 9.74
N VAL A 244 12.53 -6.18 9.27
CA VAL A 244 13.05 -4.82 9.47
C VAL A 244 12.21 -3.79 8.70
N LEU A 245 11.96 -4.04 7.42
CA LEU A 245 11.20 -3.13 6.57
C LEU A 245 9.73 -3.02 6.99
N PRO A 246 8.99 -4.11 7.30
CA PRO A 246 7.62 -4.01 7.83
C PRO A 246 7.52 -3.17 9.10
N GLY A 247 8.43 -3.38 10.07
CA GLY A 247 8.44 -2.60 11.32
C GLY A 247 8.64 -1.10 11.07
N ALA A 248 9.63 -0.75 10.25
CA ALA A 248 9.87 0.64 9.85
C ALA A 248 8.67 1.21 9.06
N PHE A 249 8.08 0.42 8.18
CA PHE A 249 6.94 0.82 7.38
C PHE A 249 5.72 1.13 8.22
N TYR A 250 5.36 0.28 9.20
CA TYR A 250 4.25 0.56 10.10
C TYR A 250 4.44 1.87 10.85
N LEU A 251 5.63 2.10 11.42
CA LEU A 251 5.93 3.35 12.11
C LEU A 251 5.70 4.57 11.20
N ILE A 252 6.25 4.55 9.98
CA ILE A 252 6.19 5.69 9.07
C ILE A 252 4.79 5.86 8.46
N ILE A 253 4.09 4.79 8.11
CA ILE A 253 2.74 4.88 7.53
C ILE A 253 1.72 5.34 8.56
N PHE A 254 1.82 4.91 9.83
CA PHE A 254 0.97 5.43 10.90
C PHE A 254 1.29 6.89 11.20
N ALA A 255 2.55 7.31 11.16
CA ALA A 255 2.91 8.73 11.26
C ALA A 255 2.30 9.54 10.10
N HIS A 256 2.35 9.02 8.87
CA HIS A 256 1.77 9.65 7.69
C HIS A 256 0.24 9.80 7.80
N ILE A 257 -0.48 8.71 8.04
CA ILE A 257 -1.94 8.70 8.16
C ILE A 257 -2.37 9.51 9.40
N GLY A 258 -1.67 9.36 10.53
CA GLY A 258 -1.93 10.10 11.75
C GLY A 258 -1.80 11.61 11.57
N ALA A 259 -0.79 12.08 10.83
CA ALA A 259 -0.66 13.49 10.48
C ALA A 259 -1.84 13.98 9.64
N VAL A 260 -2.27 13.21 8.63
CA VAL A 260 -3.44 13.54 7.80
C VAL A 260 -4.71 13.64 8.66
N LEU A 261 -4.95 12.68 9.55
CA LEU A 261 -6.11 12.69 10.45
C LEU A 261 -6.05 13.84 11.45
N LYS A 262 -4.88 14.10 12.06
CA LYS A 262 -4.67 15.22 12.98
C LYS A 262 -4.94 16.55 12.29
N HIS A 263 -4.37 16.78 11.11
CA HIS A 263 -4.62 18.02 10.36
C HIS A 263 -6.10 18.16 9.96
N HIS A 264 -6.76 17.08 9.57
CA HIS A 264 -8.16 17.12 9.17
C HIS A 264 -9.13 17.38 10.34
N PHE A 265 -9.02 16.62 11.44
CA PHE A 265 -10.00 16.62 12.52
C PHE A 265 -9.66 17.58 13.65
N LEU A 266 -8.39 17.64 14.08
CA LEU A 266 -7.96 18.45 15.22
C LEU A 266 -7.65 19.87 14.75
N ASP A 267 -6.83 20.02 13.71
CA ASP A 267 -6.46 21.35 13.20
C ASP A 267 -7.55 21.94 12.28
N ARG A 268 -8.57 21.15 11.91
CA ARG A 268 -9.67 21.49 10.99
C ARG A 268 -9.18 21.97 9.61
N ARG A 269 -7.98 21.54 9.21
CA ARG A 269 -7.33 21.87 7.92
C ARG A 269 -7.76 20.88 6.86
N THR A 270 -8.89 21.18 6.22
CA THR A 270 -9.46 20.30 5.19
C THR A 270 -8.70 20.36 3.86
N SER A 271 -7.90 21.40 3.62
CA SER A 271 -7.17 21.62 2.37
C SER A 271 -6.07 20.58 2.10
N ASP A 272 -5.36 20.12 3.13
CA ASP A 272 -4.22 19.20 2.96
C ASP A 272 -4.65 17.84 2.40
N VAL A 273 -5.76 17.29 2.89
CA VAL A 273 -6.35 16.03 2.37
C VAL A 273 -6.94 16.24 0.98
N ARG A 274 -7.58 17.40 0.75
CA ARG A 274 -8.23 17.73 -0.53
C ARG A 274 -7.23 17.79 -1.68
N ARG A 275 -5.98 18.21 -1.43
CA ARG A 275 -4.93 18.23 -2.46
C ARG A 275 -4.69 16.87 -3.16
N MET A 276 -5.07 15.75 -2.54
CA MET A 276 -5.03 14.40 -3.15
C MET A 276 -6.41 13.81 -3.51
N LEU A 277 -7.51 14.43 -3.09
CA LEU A 277 -8.89 13.91 -3.25
C LEU A 277 -9.82 14.79 -4.11
N THR A 278 -9.73 16.11 -4.03
CA THR A 278 -10.59 17.07 -4.76
C THR A 278 -9.90 18.40 -4.90
#